data_AF-R7Z7Y4-F1
#
_entry.id   AF-R7Z7Y4-F1
#
_cell.length_a   1.000
_cell.length_b   1.000
_cell.length_c   1.000
_cell.angle_alpha   90.00
_cell.angle_beta   90.00
_cell.angle_gamma   90.00
#
_symmetry.space_group_name_H-M   'P 1'
#
loop_
_entity.id
_entity.type
_entity.pdbx_description
1 polymer ?
#
loop_
_entity_poly.entity_id
_entity_poly.type
_entity_poly.pdbx_seq_one_letter_code
_entity_poly.pdbx_strand_id
1 'polypeptide(L)'
;QYIVQSLFSSGSLNDGKAAIPLLKGIQERFSSLNIAYATMDAGYDYVPIYEQVYRMGAQSIIAYNKKNEPEPIGFDKHFAPTCAREYSYRYDSY
;
A
#
# COMPACT_ATOMS: atom_id res chain seq x y z
N GLN A 1 10.77 -37.34 14.22
CA GLN A 1 9.73 -36.39 13.76
C GLN A 1 10.36 -35.00 13.66
N TYR A 2 10.92 -34.60 12.51
CA TYR A 2 11.55 -33.28 12.34
C TYR A 2 11.11 -32.54 11.06
N ILE A 3 10.39 -33.23 10.16
CA ILE A 3 9.96 -32.65 8.88
C ILE A 3 8.87 -31.59 9.08
N VAL A 4 7.99 -31.78 10.07
CA VAL A 4 6.89 -30.84 10.34
C VAL A 4 7.41 -29.52 10.93
N GLN A 5 8.43 -29.56 11.79
CA GLN A 5 8.98 -28.36 12.43
C GLN A 5 9.77 -27.47 11.47
N SER A 6 10.50 -28.05 10.50
CA SER A 6 11.21 -27.26 9.47
C SER A 6 10.28 -26.56 8.47
N LEU A 7 9.07 -27.11 8.23
CA LEU A 7 8.05 -26.44 7.41
C LEU A 7 7.50 -25.17 8.09
N PHE A 8 7.38 -25.17 9.42
CA PHE A 8 6.88 -24.02 10.19
C PHE A 8 7.96 -23.02 10.60
N SER A 9 9.24 -23.36 10.46
CA SER A 9 10.36 -22.56 10.96
C SER A 9 11.44 -22.35 9.90
N SER A 10 11.05 -21.88 8.71
CA SER A 10 12.02 -21.04 7.96
C SER A 10 12.18 -19.75 8.76
N GLY A 11 13.16 -19.72 9.66
CA GLY A 11 13.49 -18.59 10.54
C GLY A 11 13.98 -17.34 9.80
N SER A 12 13.65 -17.20 8.52
CA SER A 12 13.86 -15.98 7.75
C SER A 12 12.76 -14.98 8.09
N LEU A 13 13.06 -14.11 9.06
CA LEU A 13 12.29 -12.90 9.29
C LEU A 13 12.60 -11.94 8.13
N ASN A 14 11.56 -11.58 7.37
CA ASN A 14 11.65 -10.50 6.39
C ASN A 14 10.74 -9.35 6.85
N ASP A 15 10.91 -8.20 6.22
CA ASP A 15 10.21 -6.97 6.60
C ASP A 15 8.68 -7.14 6.56
N GLY A 16 8.15 -7.83 5.54
CA GLY A 16 6.72 -8.13 5.44
C GLY A 16 6.18 -8.99 6.60
N LYS A 17 6.94 -9.99 7.05
CA LYS A 17 6.58 -10.81 8.23
C LYS A 17 6.67 -10.02 9.54
N ALA A 18 7.62 -9.08 9.64
CA ALA A 18 7.82 -8.24 10.83
C ALA A 18 6.82 -7.07 10.91
N ALA A 19 6.20 -6.68 9.80
CA ALA A 19 5.29 -5.54 9.72
C ALA A 19 4.04 -5.69 10.59
N ILE A 20 3.40 -6.86 10.55
CA ILE A 20 2.16 -7.12 11.30
C ILE A 20 2.37 -7.00 12.81
N PRO A 21 3.36 -7.68 13.44
CA PRO A 21 3.59 -7.52 14.87
C PRO A 21 3.99 -6.09 15.24
N LEU A 22 4.71 -5.38 14.36
CA LEU A 22 5.05 -3.96 14.56
C LEU A 22 3.79 -3.08 14.60
N LEU A 23 2.90 -3.21 13.61
CA LEU A 23 1.66 -2.44 13.51
C LEU A 23 0.74 -2.67 14.70
N LYS A 24 0.61 -3.94 15.14
CA LYS A 24 -0.15 -4.27 16.36
C LYS A 24 0.49 -3.66 17.61
N GLY A 25 1.81 -3.74 17.74
CA GLY A 25 2.54 -3.13 18.84
C GLY A 25 2.39 -1.61 18.88
N ILE A 26 2.32 -0.95 17.71
CA ILE A 26 2.06 0.49 17.62
C ILE A 26 0.63 0.81 18.12
N GLN A 27 -0.37 0.06 17.65
CA GLN A 27 -1.76 0.24 18.07
C GLN A 27 -1.95 0.08 19.58
N GLU A 28 -1.28 -0.90 20.18
CA GLU A 28 -1.37 -1.18 21.62
C GLU A 28 -0.64 -0.12 22.46
N ARG A 29 0.59 0.25 22.06
CA ARG A 29 1.45 1.14 22.86
C ARG A 29 1.15 2.62 22.65
N PHE A 30 0.63 2.98 21.49
CA PHE A 30 0.34 4.36 21.10
C PHE A 30 -1.14 4.53 20.74
N SER A 31 -2.02 3.94 21.55
CA SER A 31 -3.48 4.02 21.36
C SER A 31 -4.05 5.45 21.41
N SER A 32 -3.30 6.41 21.98
CA SER A 32 -3.65 7.83 21.98
C SER A 32 -3.25 8.57 20.69
N LEU A 33 -2.37 7.99 19.86
CA LEU A 33 -1.99 8.57 18.57
C LEU A 33 -3.02 8.18 17.52
N ASN A 34 -3.70 9.19 16.97
CA ASN A 34 -4.59 8.98 15.83
C ASN A 34 -3.79 8.90 14.53
N ILE A 35 -3.39 7.69 14.15
CA ILE A 35 -2.70 7.44 12.88
C ILE A 35 -3.76 7.41 11.77
N ALA A 36 -3.79 8.47 10.96
CA ALA A 36 -4.74 8.56 9.84
C ALA A 36 -4.20 7.94 8.55
N TYR A 37 -2.88 7.93 8.36
CA TYR A 37 -2.25 7.51 7.11
C TYR A 37 -0.99 6.66 7.36
N ALA A 38 -0.75 5.69 6.48
CA ALA A 38 0.48 4.89 6.49
C ALA A 38 1.10 4.83 5.10
N THR A 39 2.35 5.26 4.99
CA THR A 39 3.19 5.11 3.81
C THR A 39 4.22 4.03 4.08
N MET A 40 4.35 3.05 3.19
CA MET A 40 5.21 1.89 3.40
C MET A 40 6.09 1.67 2.16
N ASP A 41 7.29 1.13 2.37
CA ASP A 41 8.22 0.81 1.30
C ASP A 41 7.76 -0.43 0.50
N ALA A 42 8.31 -0.67 -0.69
CA ALA A 42 7.96 -1.77 -1.57
C ALA A 42 8.12 -3.16 -0.91
N GLY A 43 9.03 -3.30 0.05
CA GLY A 43 9.19 -4.52 0.86
C GLY A 43 8.00 -4.86 1.77
N TYR A 44 7.00 -3.99 1.85
CA TYR A 44 5.79 -4.13 2.65
C TYR A 44 4.52 -4.20 1.79
N ASP A 45 4.65 -4.37 0.46
CA ASP A 45 3.54 -4.49 -0.47
C ASP A 45 2.85 -5.86 -0.38
N TYR A 46 2.18 -6.09 0.74
CA TYR A 46 1.46 -7.33 1.02
C TYR A 46 0.04 -7.03 1.51
N VAL A 47 -0.96 -7.71 0.93
CA VAL A 47 -2.39 -7.58 1.29
C VAL A 47 -2.64 -7.59 2.81
N PRO A 48 -2.06 -8.51 3.61
CA PRO A 48 -2.30 -8.55 5.05
C PRO A 48 -1.84 -7.29 5.80
N ILE A 49 -0.85 -6.57 5.28
CA ILE A 49 -0.34 -5.33 5.88
C ILE A 49 -1.34 -4.20 5.65
N TYR A 50 -1.86 -4.06 4.42
CA TYR A 50 -2.91 -3.10 4.10
C TYR A 50 -4.18 -3.35 4.92
N GLU A 51 -4.60 -4.62 5.06
CA GLU A 51 -5.74 -4.97 5.91
C GLU A 51 -5.51 -4.58 7.37
N GLN A 52 -4.30 -4.78 7.90
CA GLN A 52 -3.98 -4.40 9.28
C GLN A 52 -4.01 -2.88 9.47
N VAL A 53 -3.48 -2.09 8.53
CA VAL A 53 -3.55 -0.63 8.55
C VAL A 53 -5.01 -0.16 8.51
N TYR A 54 -5.84 -0.76 7.65
CA TYR A 54 -7.27 -0.45 7.59
C TYR A 54 -7.99 -0.75 8.91
N ARG A 55 -7.69 -1.89 9.56
CA ARG A 55 -8.24 -2.24 10.89
C ARG A 55 -7.81 -1.28 12.00
N MET A 56 -6.68 -0.60 11.83
CA MET A 56 -6.22 0.46 12.74
C MET A 56 -6.95 1.79 12.50
N GLY A 57 -7.83 1.88 11.50
CA GLY A 57 -8.53 3.12 11.13
C GLY A 57 -7.67 4.07 10.27
N ALA A 58 -6.53 3.60 9.78
CA ALA A 58 -5.63 4.36 8.93
C ALA A 58 -5.81 4.00 7.45
N GLN A 59 -5.46 4.92 6.56
CA GLN A 59 -5.44 4.70 5.11
C GLN A 59 -4.01 4.47 4.62
N SER A 60 -3.78 3.38 3.91
CA SER A 60 -2.49 3.16 3.24
C SER A 60 -2.37 4.05 2.00
N ILE A 61 -1.23 4.73 1.90
CA ILE A 61 -0.85 5.57 0.76
C ILE A 61 0.28 4.87 0.02
N ILE A 62 0.03 4.55 -1.24
CA ILE A 62 1.00 3.93 -2.14
C ILE A 62 1.52 5.02 -3.08
N ALA A 63 2.84 5.19 -3.10
CA ALA A 63 3.46 6.13 -4.02
C ALA A 63 3.29 5.64 -5.47
N TYR A 64 2.90 6.56 -6.35
CA TYR A 64 2.75 6.28 -7.78
C TYR A 64 4.12 6.00 -8.42
N ASN A 65 4.32 4.80 -9.00
CA ASN A 65 5.59 4.37 -9.58
C ASN A 65 5.57 4.41 -11.11
N LYS A 66 6.28 5.39 -11.70
CA LYS A 66 6.41 5.62 -13.15
C LYS A 66 7.14 4.53 -13.94
N LYS A 67 7.77 3.58 -13.26
CA LYS A 67 8.55 2.53 -13.93
C LYS A 67 7.61 1.42 -14.41
N ASN A 68 7.68 1.11 -15.71
CA ASN A 68 6.88 0.08 -16.40
C ASN A 68 5.39 0.41 -16.61
N GLU A 69 5.04 1.68 -16.73
CA GLU A 69 3.66 2.06 -17.04
C GLU A 69 3.28 1.69 -18.47
N PRO A 70 2.11 1.04 -18.68
CA PRO A 70 1.46 1.06 -19.99
C PRO A 70 1.03 2.50 -20.32
N GLU A 71 0.82 2.80 -21.60
CA GLU A 71 0.25 4.09 -21.98
C GLU A 71 -1.08 4.31 -21.23
N PRO A 72 -1.28 5.47 -20.59
CA PRO A 72 -2.51 5.75 -19.86
C PRO A 72 -3.70 5.83 -20.82
N ILE A 73 -4.46 4.75 -20.92
CA ILE A 73 -5.66 4.69 -21.77
C ILE A 73 -6.75 5.56 -21.13
N GLY A 74 -7.24 6.57 -21.85
CA GLY A 74 -8.31 7.45 -21.37
C GLY A 74 -7.85 8.57 -20.45
N PHE A 75 -6.53 8.78 -20.27
CA PHE A 75 -5.97 9.90 -19.51
C PHE A 75 -4.77 10.51 -20.23
N ASP A 76 -4.54 11.80 -20.02
CA ASP A 76 -3.35 12.47 -20.53
C ASP A 76 -2.16 12.37 -19.56
N LYS A 77 -1.03 12.97 -19.95
CA LYS A 77 0.20 13.04 -19.14
C LYS A 77 0.05 13.72 -17.77
N HIS A 78 -1.08 14.38 -17.51
CA HIS A 78 -1.42 15.05 -16.27
C HIS A 78 -2.53 14.31 -15.50
N PHE A 79 -2.87 13.08 -15.90
CA PHE A 79 -4.01 12.32 -15.36
C PHE A 79 -5.35 13.03 -15.53
N ALA A 80 -5.48 13.94 -16.51
CA ALA A 80 -6.77 14.47 -16.90
C ALA A 80 -7.47 13.45 -17.82
N PRO A 81 -8.76 13.17 -17.61
CA PRO A 81 -9.48 12.24 -18.47
C PRO A 81 -9.50 12.76 -19.91
N THR A 82 -9.33 11.88 -20.89
CA THR A 82 -9.42 12.21 -22.31
C THR A 82 -10.78 11.80 -22.87
N CYS A 83 -11.33 12.58 -23.81
CA CYS A 83 -12.59 12.24 -24.46
C CYS A 83 -12.39 11.16 -25.54
N ALA A 84 -13.47 10.69 -26.17
CA ALA A 84 -13.40 9.71 -27.27
C ALA A 84 -12.57 10.15 -28.49
N ARG A 85 -12.19 11.43 -28.56
CA ARG A 85 -11.29 12.02 -29.58
C ARG A 85 -9.90 12.35 -29.01
N GLU A 86 -9.56 11.80 -27.85
CA GLU A 86 -8.27 11.95 -27.15
C GLU A 86 -7.92 13.40 -26.73
N TYR A 87 -8.90 14.31 -26.72
CA TYR A 87 -8.69 15.63 -26.14
C TYR A 87 -8.79 15.57 -24.62
N SER A 88 -7.79 16.16 -23.94
CA SER A 88 -7.81 16.34 -22.48
C SER A 88 -9.01 17.15 -22.05
N TYR A 89 -9.76 16.65 -21.06
CA TYR A 89 -10.82 17.40 -20.42
C TYR A 89 -10.23 18.60 -19.68
N ARG A 90 -10.68 19.80 -20.02
CA ARG A 90 -10.42 21.02 -19.26
C ARG A 90 -11.70 21.39 -18.54
N TYR A 91 -11.63 21.47 -17.22
CA TYR A 91 -12.70 22.12 -16.46
C TYR A 91 -12.67 23.61 -16.81
N ASP A 92 -13.79 24.16 -17.27
CA ASP A 92 -14.00 25.59 -17.28
C ASP A 92 -14.05 26.04 -15.82
N SER A 93 -12.90 26.45 -15.29
CA SER A 93 -12.80 27.03 -13.95
C SER A 93 -13.56 28.35 -13.92
N TYR A 94 -14.64 28.41 -13.13
CA TYR A 94 -15.35 29.64 -12.76
C TYR A 94 -14.58 30.41 -11.68
#